data_AF-A0A7S0CY16-F1
#
_entry.id   AF-A0A7S0CY16-F1
#
_cell.length_a   1.000
_cell.length_b   1.000
_cell.length_c   1.000
_cell.angle_alpha   90.00
_cell.angle_beta   90.00
_cell.angle_gamma   90.00
#
_symmetry.space_group_name_H-M   'P 1'
#
loop_
_entity.id
_entity.type
_entity.pdbx_description
1 polymer ?
#
loop_
_entity_poly.entity_id
_entity_poly.type
_entity_poly.pdbx_seq_one_letter_code
_entity_poly.pdbx_strand_id
1 'polypeptide(L)'
;VEDAEEVRLFEKGWTDCRDAASCVMRDAGSEYASIAPVKTRAEDWKRRFPKTYKDAWMSHAAPTLFAPFARLELLSWSPLFVPGGGDGPAPPLDGMAWYTELLEYGGAVDAHDPDGNLVPTLVEKLVAPTVARAAESSWDPASAAQSRRLAGVVKDLLVYLDPRTCDVMARVLVAVVRRLRETAETRCDIPGWAPVATSAAPAAAAHVRRQ
;
A
#
# COMPACT_ATOMS: atom_id res chain seq x y z
N VAL A 1 1.22 20.73 17.37
CA VAL A 1 0.29 19.87 18.14
C VAL A 1 -0.92 19.73 17.26
N GLU A 2 -1.25 18.50 16.83
CA GLU A 2 -2.42 18.25 15.98
C GLU A 2 -3.69 18.66 16.73
N ASP A 3 -4.65 19.24 16.03
CA ASP A 3 -5.92 19.67 16.63
C ASP A 3 -6.75 18.43 17.01
N ALA A 4 -7.13 18.33 18.28
CA ALA A 4 -7.86 17.19 18.81
C ALA A 4 -9.26 17.03 18.18
N GLU A 5 -9.88 18.12 17.72
CA GLU A 5 -11.15 18.06 17.00
C GLU A 5 -10.94 17.48 15.59
N GLU A 6 -9.90 17.92 14.87
CA GLU A 6 -9.57 17.42 13.54
C GLU A 6 -9.28 15.91 13.56
N VAL A 7 -8.50 15.44 14.54
CA VAL A 7 -8.19 14.01 14.70
C VAL A 7 -9.47 13.19 14.93
N ARG A 8 -10.38 13.68 15.78
CA ARG A 8 -11.66 13.01 16.03
C ARG A 8 -12.55 12.95 14.80
N LEU A 9 -12.62 14.04 14.03
CA LEU A 9 -13.39 14.08 12.79
C LEU A 9 -12.81 13.12 11.74
N PHE A 10 -11.49 13.03 11.64
CA PHE A 10 -10.80 12.06 10.80
C PHE A 10 -11.14 10.61 11.19
N GLU A 11 -11.01 10.25 12.47
CA GLU A 11 -11.32 8.90 12.96
C GLU A 11 -12.78 8.51 12.74
N LYS A 12 -13.70 9.46 12.97
CA LYS A 12 -15.12 9.26 12.68
C LYS A 12 -15.35 9.00 11.19
N GLY A 13 -14.82 9.86 10.32
CA GLY A 13 -14.95 9.69 8.87
C GLY A 13 -14.36 8.37 8.37
N TRP A 14 -13.27 7.90 8.99
CA TRP A 14 -12.66 6.62 8.66
C TRP A 14 -13.54 5.43 9.07
N THR A 15 -14.20 5.52 10.23
CA THR A 15 -15.18 4.53 10.70
C THR A 15 -16.42 4.51 9.80
N ASP A 16 -16.99 5.68 9.52
CA ASP A 16 -18.16 5.82 8.65
C ASP A 16 -17.88 5.24 7.24
N CYS A 17 -16.67 5.46 6.71
CA CYS A 17 -16.24 4.90 5.42
C CYS A 17 -16.17 3.37 5.44
N ARG A 18 -15.64 2.78 6.52
CA ARG A 18 -15.60 1.32 6.70
C ARG A 18 -17.00 0.72 6.78
N ASP A 19 -17.89 1.33 7.56
CA ASP A 19 -19.27 0.88 7.71
C ASP A 19 -20.01 0.95 6.37
N ALA A 20 -19.85 2.05 5.63
CA ALA A 20 -20.40 2.18 4.29
C ALA A 20 -19.84 1.11 3.32
N ALA A 21 -18.53 0.85 3.34
CA ALA A 21 -17.89 -0.16 2.50
C ALA A 21 -18.48 -1.56 2.72
N SER A 22 -18.80 -1.92 3.98
CA SER A 22 -19.44 -3.19 4.32
C SER A 22 -20.86 -3.35 3.77
N CYS A 23 -21.50 -2.25 3.38
CA CYS A 23 -22.86 -2.22 2.86
C CYS A 23 -22.94 -2.31 1.33
N VAL A 24 -21.84 -2.07 0.60
CA VAL A 24 -21.83 -1.88 -0.85
C VAL A 24 -22.34 -3.11 -1.62
N MET A 25 -22.08 -4.32 -1.12
CA MET A 25 -22.45 -5.57 -1.79
C MET A 25 -23.76 -6.18 -1.28
N ARG A 26 -24.55 -5.46 -0.47
CA ARG A 26 -25.73 -6.03 0.21
C ARG A 26 -26.88 -6.39 -0.73
N ASP A 27 -27.00 -5.67 -1.84
CA ASP A 27 -28.01 -5.91 -2.88
C ASP A 27 -27.53 -6.87 -3.98
N ALA A 28 -26.25 -7.27 -3.96
CA ALA A 28 -25.73 -8.29 -4.84
C ALA A 28 -26.27 -9.69 -4.46
N GLY A 29 -26.47 -10.55 -5.46
CA GLY A 29 -26.75 -11.97 -5.23
C GLY A 29 -25.65 -12.61 -4.38
N SER A 30 -26.00 -13.60 -3.55
CA SER A 30 -25.05 -14.23 -2.61
C SER A 30 -23.85 -14.86 -3.32
N GLU A 31 -23.99 -15.21 -4.60
CA GLU A 31 -22.91 -15.70 -5.45
C GLU A 31 -21.90 -14.65 -5.92
N TYR A 32 -22.20 -13.35 -5.76
CA TYR A 32 -21.36 -12.22 -6.19
C TYR A 32 -21.03 -11.27 -5.03
N ALA A 33 -21.67 -11.45 -3.87
CA ALA A 33 -21.55 -10.54 -2.73
C ALA A 33 -20.20 -10.63 -2.00
N SER A 34 -19.43 -11.70 -2.19
CA SER A 34 -18.12 -11.90 -1.56
C SER A 34 -17.13 -12.63 -2.47
N ILE A 35 -15.85 -12.64 -2.08
CA ILE A 35 -14.77 -13.26 -2.84
C ILE A 35 -14.97 -14.78 -2.96
N ALA A 36 -15.22 -15.48 -1.84
CA ALA A 36 -15.29 -16.94 -1.84
C ALA A 36 -16.20 -17.56 -2.91
N PRO A 37 -17.48 -17.17 -3.09
CA PRO A 37 -18.34 -17.74 -4.13
C PRO A 37 -17.85 -17.45 -5.56
N VAL A 38 -17.34 -16.24 -5.79
CA VAL A 38 -16.80 -15.81 -7.09
C VAL A 38 -15.53 -16.60 -7.43
N LYS A 39 -14.63 -16.74 -6.44
CA LYS A 39 -13.41 -17.56 -6.51
C LYS A 39 -13.74 -19.01 -6.85
N THR A 40 -14.64 -19.65 -6.10
CA THR A 40 -15.03 -21.03 -6.33
C THR A 40 -15.56 -21.25 -7.75
N ARG A 41 -16.40 -20.34 -8.27
CA ARG A 41 -16.91 -20.46 -9.64
C ARG A 41 -15.81 -20.32 -10.70
N ALA A 42 -14.88 -19.38 -10.51
CA ALA A 42 -13.77 -19.19 -11.44
C ALA A 42 -12.81 -20.40 -11.45
N GLU A 43 -12.50 -20.95 -10.27
CA GLU A 43 -11.66 -22.15 -10.13
C GLU A 43 -12.35 -23.41 -10.67
N ASP A 44 -13.65 -23.57 -10.42
CA ASP A 44 -14.44 -24.66 -10.99
C ASP A 44 -14.50 -24.58 -12.51
N TRP A 45 -14.60 -23.37 -13.07
CA TRP A 45 -14.53 -23.17 -14.52
C TRP A 45 -13.15 -23.59 -15.04
N LYS A 46 -12.06 -23.10 -14.43
CA LYS A 46 -10.70 -23.50 -14.81
C LYS A 46 -10.50 -25.01 -14.76
N ARG A 47 -10.99 -25.68 -13.71
CA ARG A 47 -10.89 -27.13 -13.52
C ARG A 47 -11.68 -27.92 -14.58
N ARG A 48 -12.92 -27.52 -14.87
CA ARG A 48 -13.82 -28.27 -15.75
C ARG A 48 -13.62 -27.97 -17.22
N PHE A 49 -13.28 -26.72 -17.56
CA PHE A 49 -13.17 -26.24 -18.92
C PHE A 49 -11.93 -25.35 -19.10
N PRO A 50 -10.71 -25.89 -18.92
CA PRO A 50 -9.46 -25.11 -18.93
C PRO A 50 -9.25 -24.37 -20.26
N LYS A 51 -9.67 -24.97 -21.38
CA LYS A 51 -9.58 -24.34 -22.70
C LYS A 51 -10.42 -23.06 -22.77
N THR A 52 -11.68 -23.10 -22.36
CA THR A 52 -12.55 -21.91 -22.45
C THR A 52 -12.18 -20.86 -21.42
N TYR A 53 -11.69 -21.26 -20.24
CA TYR A 53 -11.11 -20.35 -19.25
C TYR A 53 -9.92 -19.56 -19.85
N LYS A 54 -9.01 -20.27 -20.52
CA LYS A 54 -7.86 -19.67 -21.22
C LYS A 54 -8.30 -18.79 -22.39
N ASP A 55 -9.19 -19.29 -23.26
CA ASP A 55 -9.67 -18.57 -24.44
C ASP A 55 -10.46 -17.29 -24.06
N ALA A 56 -11.09 -17.27 -22.87
CA ALA A 56 -11.73 -16.10 -22.28
C ALA A 56 -10.77 -15.15 -21.55
N TRP A 57 -9.46 -15.44 -21.56
CA TRP A 57 -8.42 -14.64 -20.88
C TRP A 57 -8.67 -14.45 -19.38
N MET A 58 -9.28 -15.45 -18.72
CA MET A 58 -9.74 -15.30 -17.34
C MET A 58 -8.62 -14.95 -16.35
N SER A 59 -7.40 -15.47 -16.54
CA SER A 59 -6.26 -15.09 -15.69
C SER A 59 -5.92 -13.61 -15.74
N HIS A 60 -6.14 -12.96 -16.89
CA HIS A 60 -5.93 -11.53 -17.06
C HIS A 60 -7.14 -10.72 -16.55
N ALA A 61 -8.34 -11.30 -16.61
CA ALA A 61 -9.56 -10.68 -16.11
C ALA A 61 -9.71 -10.79 -14.59
N ALA A 62 -9.14 -11.82 -13.96
CA ALA A 62 -9.27 -12.10 -12.53
C ALA A 62 -8.89 -10.91 -11.62
N PRO A 63 -7.77 -10.18 -11.84
CA PRO A 63 -7.49 -8.98 -11.06
C PRO A 63 -8.61 -7.94 -11.14
N THR A 64 -9.23 -7.78 -12.31
CA THR A 64 -10.35 -6.84 -12.48
C THR A 64 -11.62 -7.34 -11.78
N LEU A 65 -11.87 -8.65 -11.84
CA LEU A 65 -13.00 -9.31 -11.18
C LEU A 65 -12.95 -9.15 -9.66
N PHE A 66 -11.77 -9.30 -9.05
CA PHE A 66 -11.61 -9.24 -7.59
C PHE A 66 -11.25 -7.85 -7.04
N ALA A 67 -10.85 -6.91 -7.89
CA ALA A 67 -10.49 -5.57 -7.47
C ALA A 67 -11.54 -4.83 -6.63
N PRO A 68 -12.87 -4.96 -6.86
CA PRO A 68 -13.87 -4.30 -6.01
C PRO A 68 -13.76 -4.72 -4.54
N PHE A 69 -13.58 -6.00 -4.25
CA PHE A 69 -13.49 -6.49 -2.87
C PHE A 69 -12.22 -5.97 -2.18
N ALA A 70 -11.07 -6.06 -2.86
CA ALA A 70 -9.82 -5.52 -2.34
C ALA A 70 -9.92 -4.00 -2.09
N ARG A 71 -10.54 -3.24 -3.01
CA ARG A 71 -10.76 -1.79 -2.83
C ARG A 71 -11.62 -1.48 -1.62
N LEU A 72 -12.71 -2.21 -1.40
CA LEU A 72 -13.60 -1.98 -0.26
C LEU A 72 -12.87 -2.17 1.07
N GLU A 73 -12.03 -3.19 1.19
CA GLU A 73 -11.23 -3.40 2.39
C GLU A 73 -10.14 -2.31 2.55
N LEU A 74 -9.45 -1.96 1.46
CA LEU A 74 -8.41 -0.92 1.44
C LEU A 74 -8.90 0.49 1.81
N LEU A 75 -10.20 0.80 1.67
CA LEU A 75 -10.76 2.07 2.15
C LEU A 75 -10.55 2.28 3.65
N SER A 76 -10.48 1.18 4.41
CA SER A 76 -10.27 1.20 5.86
C SER A 76 -8.82 1.02 6.28
N TRP A 77 -7.89 0.98 5.32
CA TRP A 77 -6.46 0.77 5.53
C TRP A 77 -5.65 2.03 5.23
N SER A 78 -4.51 2.18 5.91
CA SER A 78 -3.56 3.25 5.65
C SER A 78 -2.12 2.77 5.84
N PRO A 79 -1.19 3.18 4.95
CA PRO A 79 0.24 2.93 5.14
C PRO A 79 0.86 3.87 6.19
N LEU A 80 0.13 4.91 6.62
CA LEU A 80 0.63 5.95 7.53
C LEU A 80 -0.11 5.97 8.86
N PHE A 81 -1.31 5.43 8.98
CA PHE A 81 -2.13 5.56 10.19
C PHE A 81 -2.59 4.20 10.68
N VAL A 82 -2.68 4.05 12.00
CA VAL A 82 -3.22 2.86 12.66
C VAL A 82 -4.60 3.22 13.21
N PRO A 83 -5.65 2.42 12.95
CA PRO A 83 -6.94 2.63 13.57
C PRO A 83 -6.83 2.62 15.10
N GLY A 84 -7.33 3.65 15.77
CA GLY A 84 -7.23 3.79 17.23
C GLY A 84 -5.88 4.30 17.74
N GLY A 85 -4.97 4.71 16.84
CA GLY A 85 -3.69 5.33 17.16
C GLY A 85 -2.55 4.35 17.48
N GLY A 86 -1.38 4.92 17.79
CA GLY A 86 -0.18 4.18 18.22
C GLY A 86 1.00 4.21 17.25
N ASP A 87 2.16 3.75 17.74
CA ASP A 87 3.44 3.75 17.02
C ASP A 87 3.79 2.40 16.37
N GLY A 88 2.83 1.48 16.36
CA GLY A 88 2.98 0.15 15.74
C GLY A 88 3.13 0.21 14.21
N PRO A 89 3.45 -0.94 13.58
CA PRO A 89 3.51 -1.05 12.12
C PRO A 89 2.13 -0.78 11.50
N ALA A 90 2.12 -0.43 10.21
CA ALA A 90 0.86 -0.43 9.47
C ALA A 90 0.26 -1.86 9.51
N PRO A 91 -1.08 -2.01 9.53
CA PRO A 91 -1.70 -3.32 9.40
C PRO A 91 -1.17 -4.01 8.14
N PRO A 92 -0.63 -5.25 8.27
CA PRO A 92 0.02 -5.90 7.15
C PRO A 92 -1.01 -6.33 6.11
N LEU A 93 -0.60 -6.36 4.83
CA LEU A 93 -1.49 -6.73 3.72
C LEU A 93 -1.93 -8.19 3.81
N ASP A 94 -1.07 -9.07 4.32
CA ASP A 94 -1.33 -10.50 4.41
C ASP A 94 -2.40 -10.88 5.45
N GLY A 95 -2.71 -9.97 6.37
CA GLY A 95 -3.82 -10.07 7.30
C GLY A 95 -5.18 -9.61 6.75
N MET A 96 -5.23 -9.10 5.51
CA MET A 96 -6.49 -8.68 4.88
C MET A 96 -7.24 -9.86 4.28
N ALA A 97 -8.57 -9.84 4.38
CA ALA A 97 -9.42 -10.90 3.88
C ALA A 97 -9.24 -11.14 2.38
N TRP A 98 -9.18 -10.06 1.58
CA TRP A 98 -8.95 -10.19 0.14
C TRP A 98 -7.62 -10.87 -0.19
N TYR A 99 -6.57 -10.59 0.59
CA TYR A 99 -5.26 -11.17 0.36
C TYR A 99 -5.29 -12.65 0.70
N THR A 100 -5.75 -13.00 1.90
CA THR A 100 -5.79 -14.40 2.36
C THR A 100 -6.65 -15.26 1.44
N GLU A 101 -7.82 -14.78 1.03
CA GLU A 101 -8.72 -15.53 0.15
C GLU A 101 -8.14 -15.74 -1.26
N LEU A 102 -7.38 -14.78 -1.80
CA LEU A 102 -6.87 -14.82 -3.17
C LEU A 102 -5.45 -15.34 -3.31
N LEU A 103 -4.71 -15.50 -2.21
CA LEU A 103 -3.33 -16.00 -2.23
C LEU A 103 -3.19 -17.34 -2.96
N GLU A 104 -4.15 -18.24 -2.74
CA GLU A 104 -4.16 -19.58 -3.34
C GLU A 104 -5.05 -19.67 -4.60
N TYR A 105 -5.42 -18.52 -5.19
CA TYR A 105 -6.29 -18.51 -6.35
C TYR A 105 -5.74 -19.33 -7.52
N GLY A 106 -6.63 -20.12 -8.13
CA GLY A 106 -6.30 -20.90 -9.33
C GLY A 106 -5.55 -22.20 -9.03
N GLY A 107 -5.30 -22.51 -7.75
CA GLY A 107 -4.73 -23.79 -7.28
C GLY A 107 -3.44 -24.17 -7.98
N ALA A 108 -2.58 -23.19 -8.26
CA ALA A 108 -1.43 -23.34 -9.15
C ALA A 108 -0.45 -24.41 -8.64
N VAL A 109 -0.55 -25.62 -9.21
CA VAL A 109 0.50 -26.65 -9.12
C VAL A 109 1.66 -26.30 -10.07
N ASP A 110 1.37 -25.52 -11.12
CA ASP A 110 2.35 -25.02 -12.08
C ASP A 110 2.81 -23.61 -11.70
N ALA A 111 4.12 -23.44 -11.52
CA ALA A 111 4.74 -22.15 -11.24
C ALA A 111 4.62 -21.13 -12.38
N HIS A 112 4.27 -21.57 -13.59
CA HIS A 112 4.07 -20.70 -14.75
C HIS A 112 2.60 -20.33 -14.99
N ASP A 113 1.71 -20.74 -14.10
CA ASP A 113 0.30 -20.41 -14.21
C ASP A 113 0.09 -18.89 -14.05
N PRO A 114 -0.49 -18.19 -15.04
CA PRO A 114 -0.70 -16.75 -14.96
C PRO A 114 -1.59 -16.33 -13.79
N ASP A 115 -2.46 -17.22 -13.28
CA ASP A 115 -3.29 -16.97 -12.10
C ASP A 115 -2.46 -16.71 -10.83
N GLY A 116 -1.23 -17.23 -10.77
CA GLY A 116 -0.30 -16.96 -9.66
C GLY A 116 0.10 -15.49 -9.54
N ASN A 117 -0.12 -14.69 -10.59
CA ASN A 117 0.12 -13.25 -10.57
C ASN A 117 -1.07 -12.43 -10.07
N LEU A 118 -2.16 -13.05 -9.58
CA LEU A 118 -3.34 -12.33 -9.12
C LEU A 118 -3.01 -11.34 -7.99
N VAL A 119 -2.43 -11.83 -6.88
CA VAL A 119 -2.05 -10.98 -5.74
C VAL A 119 -1.00 -9.93 -6.13
N PRO A 120 0.12 -10.27 -6.80
CA PRO A 120 1.06 -9.27 -7.31
C PRO A 120 0.39 -8.17 -8.14
N THR A 121 -0.54 -8.54 -9.02
CA THR A 121 -1.27 -7.57 -9.87
C THR A 121 -2.18 -6.67 -9.04
N LEU A 122 -2.90 -7.20 -8.05
CA LEU A 122 -3.74 -6.40 -7.15
C LEU A 122 -2.89 -5.43 -6.31
N VAL A 123 -1.74 -5.89 -5.80
CA VAL A 123 -0.78 -5.04 -5.08
C VAL A 123 -0.28 -3.90 -5.97
N GLU A 124 0.12 -4.20 -7.20
CA GLU A 124 0.56 -3.20 -8.18
C GLU A 124 -0.53 -2.18 -8.52
N LYS A 125 -1.76 -2.65 -8.79
CA LYS A 125 -2.82 -1.78 -9.31
C LYS A 125 -3.61 -1.03 -8.24
N LEU A 126 -3.64 -1.53 -7.00
CA LEU A 126 -4.50 -0.98 -5.93
C LEU A 126 -3.70 -0.44 -4.75
N VAL A 127 -2.70 -1.19 -4.29
CA VAL A 127 -1.97 -0.85 -3.06
C VAL A 127 -0.87 0.16 -3.36
N ALA A 128 0.02 -0.12 -4.31
CA ALA A 128 1.16 0.74 -4.61
C ALA A 128 0.76 2.20 -4.99
N PRO A 129 -0.31 2.47 -5.76
CA PRO A 129 -0.77 3.84 -6.01
C PRO A 129 -1.25 4.55 -4.75
N THR A 130 -1.87 3.82 -3.82
CA THR A 130 -2.31 4.35 -2.52
C THR A 130 -1.10 4.74 -1.66
N VAL A 131 -0.06 3.89 -1.64
CA VAL A 131 1.20 4.16 -0.94
C VAL A 131 1.96 5.34 -1.56
N ALA A 132 2.02 5.43 -2.89
CA ALA A 132 2.62 6.56 -3.58
C ALA A 132 1.94 7.87 -3.19
N ARG A 133 0.60 7.92 -3.25
CA ARG A 133 -0.17 9.10 -2.84
C ARG A 133 0.10 9.46 -1.38
N ALA A 134 0.08 8.47 -0.49
CA ALA A 134 0.35 8.70 0.93
C ALA A 134 1.75 9.31 1.13
N ALA A 135 2.78 8.79 0.45
CA ALA A 135 4.13 9.33 0.50
C ALA A 135 4.24 10.76 -0.06
N GLU A 136 3.48 11.10 -1.11
CA GLU A 136 3.52 12.42 -1.74
C GLU A 136 2.79 13.50 -0.94
N SER A 137 1.58 13.22 -0.46
CA SER A 137 0.67 14.25 0.04
C SER A 137 0.43 14.23 1.55
N SER A 138 0.59 13.08 2.19
CA SER A 138 0.07 12.86 3.55
C SER A 138 1.17 12.51 4.55
N TRP A 139 2.29 11.99 4.09
CA TRP A 139 3.43 11.66 4.92
C TRP A 139 4.14 12.92 5.41
N ASP A 140 4.36 12.96 6.72
CA ASP A 140 5.27 13.88 7.40
C ASP A 140 6.62 13.19 7.67
N PRO A 141 7.70 13.53 6.95
CA PRO A 141 9.02 12.93 7.18
C PRO A 141 9.64 13.25 8.54
N ALA A 142 9.16 14.27 9.24
CA ALA A 142 9.57 14.54 10.63
C ALA A 142 8.96 13.52 11.61
N SER A 143 7.87 12.84 11.23
CA SER A 143 7.26 11.78 12.04
C SER A 143 8.01 10.47 11.86
N ALA A 144 8.82 10.12 12.86
CA ALA A 144 9.54 8.85 12.90
C ALA A 144 8.59 7.64 12.87
N ALA A 145 7.41 7.75 13.48
CA ALA A 145 6.40 6.70 13.47
C ALA A 145 5.83 6.48 12.06
N GLN A 146 5.39 7.54 11.37
CA GLN A 146 4.91 7.41 9.98
C GLN A 146 6.02 6.90 9.05
N SER A 147 7.25 7.38 9.22
CA SER A 147 8.39 6.96 8.39
C SER A 147 8.71 5.47 8.56
N ARG A 148 8.65 4.94 9.79
CA ARG A 148 8.82 3.50 10.05
C ARG A 148 7.69 2.67 9.42
N ARG A 149 6.44 3.11 9.54
CA ARG A 149 5.29 2.41 8.94
C ARG A 149 5.38 2.38 7.42
N LEU A 150 5.63 3.54 6.80
CA LEU A 150 5.79 3.67 5.35
C LEU A 150 6.94 2.78 4.85
N ALA A 151 8.08 2.77 5.55
CA ALA A 151 9.21 1.90 5.19
C ALA A 151 8.84 0.40 5.27
N GLY A 152 8.06 0.00 6.27
CA GLY A 152 7.53 -1.36 6.39
C GLY A 152 6.66 -1.74 5.18
N VAL A 153 5.68 -0.90 4.84
CA VAL A 153 4.80 -1.15 3.69
C VAL A 153 5.58 -1.17 2.37
N VAL A 154 6.54 -0.26 2.18
CA VAL A 154 7.40 -0.24 0.98
C VAL A 154 8.22 -1.53 0.89
N LYS A 155 8.72 -2.06 2.02
CA LYS A 155 9.40 -3.35 2.05
C LYS A 155 8.48 -4.50 1.61
N ASP A 156 7.21 -4.49 2.02
CA ASP A 156 6.23 -5.49 1.61
C ASP A 156 5.92 -5.38 0.11
N LEU A 157 5.82 -4.16 -0.44
CA LEU A 157 5.65 -3.97 -1.89
C LEU A 157 6.83 -4.52 -2.71
N LEU A 158 8.06 -4.40 -2.21
CA LEU A 158 9.26 -4.90 -2.87
C LEU A 158 9.31 -6.43 -2.97
N VAL A 159 8.47 -7.16 -2.22
CA VAL A 159 8.31 -8.61 -2.37
C VAL A 159 7.69 -8.96 -3.72
N TYR A 160 6.81 -8.09 -4.24
CA TYR A 160 6.07 -8.34 -5.49
C TYR A 160 6.58 -7.50 -6.66
N LEU A 161 7.08 -6.29 -6.41
CA LEU A 161 7.32 -5.29 -7.44
C LEU A 161 8.81 -4.91 -7.50
N ASP A 162 9.48 -5.23 -8.61
CA ASP A 162 10.83 -4.72 -8.87
C ASP A 162 10.73 -3.27 -9.41
N PRO A 163 11.28 -2.26 -8.73
CA PRO A 163 11.22 -0.87 -9.18
C PRO A 163 11.95 -0.61 -10.51
N ARG A 164 12.78 -1.53 -11.00
CA ARG A 164 13.46 -1.42 -12.30
C ARG A 164 12.56 -1.80 -13.48
N THR A 165 11.53 -2.60 -13.22
CA THR A 165 10.62 -3.11 -14.25
C THR A 165 9.16 -2.68 -14.03
N CYS A 166 8.83 -2.19 -12.83
CA CYS A 166 7.50 -1.70 -12.46
C CYS A 166 7.51 -0.19 -12.22
N ASP A 167 6.96 0.57 -13.17
CA ASP A 167 6.83 2.03 -13.08
C ASP A 167 6.05 2.49 -11.84
N VAL A 168 5.05 1.72 -11.41
CA VAL A 168 4.24 2.06 -10.24
C VAL A 168 5.09 2.01 -8.97
N MET A 169 5.93 0.99 -8.83
CA MET A 169 6.86 0.89 -7.71
C MET A 169 7.96 1.95 -7.78
N ALA A 170 8.48 2.24 -8.97
CA ALA A 170 9.42 3.34 -9.17
C ALA A 170 8.83 4.68 -8.69
N ARG A 171 7.56 4.96 -9.01
CA ARG A 171 6.84 6.15 -8.54
C ARG A 171 6.72 6.22 -7.02
N VAL A 172 6.47 5.10 -6.34
CA VAL A 172 6.47 5.06 -4.85
C VAL A 172 7.81 5.54 -4.31
N LEU A 173 8.94 5.06 -4.86
CA LEU A 173 10.27 5.48 -4.40
C LEU A 173 10.57 6.94 -4.74
N VAL A 174 10.21 7.39 -5.94
CA VAL A 174 10.36 8.80 -6.36
C VAL A 174 9.56 9.73 -5.45
N ALA A 175 8.33 9.35 -5.09
CA ALA A 175 7.49 10.10 -4.15
C ALA A 175 8.17 10.27 -2.78
N VAL A 176 8.72 9.18 -2.22
CA VAL A 176 9.45 9.20 -0.95
C VAL A 176 10.66 10.12 -1.03
N VAL A 177 11.50 9.98 -2.06
CA VAL A 177 12.71 10.80 -2.23
C VAL A 177 12.36 12.27 -2.41
N ARG A 178 11.35 12.57 -3.23
CA ARG A 178 10.89 13.94 -3.45
C ARG A 178 10.43 14.57 -2.14
N ARG A 179 9.60 13.87 -1.37
CA ARG A 179 9.07 14.38 -0.10
C ARG A 179 10.16 14.61 0.95
N LEU A 180 11.15 13.73 1.02
CA LEU A 180 12.33 13.90 1.88
C LEU A 180 13.15 15.13 1.48
N ARG A 181 13.40 15.30 0.18
CA ARG A 181 14.17 16.43 -0.34
C ARG A 181 13.46 17.76 -0.06
N GLU A 182 12.17 17.84 -0.35
CA GLU A 182 11.33 19.00 -0.03
C GLU A 182 11.38 19.34 1.47
N THR A 183 11.31 18.32 2.33
CA THR A 183 11.36 18.52 3.79
C THR A 183 12.74 19.01 4.24
N ALA A 184 13.81 18.43 3.69
CA ALA A 184 15.17 18.88 3.99
C ALA A 184 15.42 20.32 3.54
N GLU A 185 14.88 20.74 2.40
CA GLU A 185 15.06 22.11 1.87
C GLU A 185 14.18 23.15 2.58
N THR A 186 13.01 22.77 3.08
CA THR A 186 12.02 23.72 3.63
C THR A 186 11.92 23.73 5.15
N ARG A 187 12.30 22.65 5.83
CA ARG A 187 12.13 22.47 7.29
C ARG A 187 13.42 22.19 8.05
N CYS A 188 14.50 21.84 7.35
CA CYS A 188 15.78 21.58 7.99
C CYS A 188 16.74 22.75 7.76
N ASP A 189 16.97 23.54 8.80
CA ASP A 189 18.07 24.49 8.81
C ASP A 189 19.32 23.83 9.39
N ILE A 190 20.44 24.03 8.71
CA ILE A 190 21.74 23.70 9.27
C ILE A 190 22.15 24.88 10.16
N PRO A 191 22.28 24.71 11.48
CA PRO A 191 22.73 25.81 12.33
C PRO A 191 24.14 26.24 11.92
N GLY A 192 24.38 27.56 11.90
CA GLY A 192 25.73 28.11 11.72
C GLY A 192 26.62 27.65 12.87
N TRP A 193 27.56 26.75 12.59
CA TRP A 193 28.46 26.22 13.61
C TRP A 193 29.53 27.25 13.97
N ALA A 194 29.66 27.57 15.26
CA ALA A 194 30.77 28.40 15.73
C ALA A 194 32.12 27.72 15.41
N PRO A 195 33.21 28.49 15.17
CA PRO A 195 34.53 27.94 14.84
C PRO A 195 35.01 26.87 15.84
N VAL A 196 34.68 27.04 17.12
CA VAL A 196 35.00 26.08 18.18
C VAL A 196 34.29 24.72 18.01
N ALA A 197 33.06 24.71 17.51
CA ALA A 197 32.31 23.49 17.22
C ALA A 197 32.86 22.79 15.97
N THR A 198 33.25 23.54 14.94
CA THR A 198 33.92 22.98 13.76
C THR A 198 35.31 22.42 14.07
N SER A 199 36.05 22.99 15.01
CA SER A 199 37.35 22.45 15.42
C SER A 199 37.24 21.16 16.24
N ALA A 200 36.14 20.98 16.97
CA ALA A 200 35.91 19.79 17.80
C ALA A 200 35.27 18.62 17.03
N ALA A 201 34.56 18.89 15.93
CA ALA A 201 33.84 17.89 15.15
C ALA A 201 34.22 17.95 13.65
N PRO A 202 35.06 17.00 13.15
CA PRO A 202 35.50 16.98 11.76
C PRO A 202 34.36 16.95 10.72
N ALA A 203 33.23 16.33 11.06
CA ALA A 203 32.03 16.30 10.21
C ALA A 203 31.39 17.69 10.03
N ALA A 204 31.38 18.52 11.08
CA ALA A 204 30.88 19.89 11.01
C ALA A 204 31.80 20.78 10.14
N ALA A 205 33.12 20.59 10.25
CA ALA A 205 34.10 21.31 9.42
C ALA A 205 34.03 20.97 7.91
N ALA A 206 33.64 19.75 7.55
CA ALA A 206 33.42 19.37 6.15
C ALA A 206 32.18 20.05 5.57
N HIS A 207 31.20 20.37 6.40
CA HIS A 207 29.92 20.91 5.99
C HIS A 207 29.94 22.44 5.88
N VAL A 208 30.58 23.14 6.82
CA VAL A 208 30.82 24.60 6.74
C VAL A 208 31.64 24.98 5.49
N ARG A 209 32.50 24.08 4.99
CA ARG A 209 33.26 24.29 3.74
C ARG A 209 32.43 24.13 2.46
N ARG A 210 31.21 23.60 2.54
CA ARG A 210 30.31 23.34 1.39
C ARG A 210 29.14 24.33 1.31
N GLN A 211 28.95 25.16 2.33
CA GLN A 211 28.12 26.38 2.26
C GLN A 211 28.92 27.49 1.57
#